data_AF-A0A9W7PYP2-F1
#
_entry.id   AF-A0A9W7PYP2-F1
#
_cell.length_a   1.000
_cell.length_b   1.000
_cell.length_c   1.000
_cell.angle_alpha   90.00
_cell.angle_beta   90.00
_cell.angle_gamma   90.00
#
_symmetry.space_group_name_H-M   'P 1'
#
loop_
_entity.id
_entity.type
_entity.pdbx_description
1 polymer ?
#
loop_
_entity_poly.entity_id
_entity_poly.type
_entity_poly.pdbx_seq_one_letter_code
_entity_poly.pdbx_strand_id
1 'polypeptide(L)'
;MQENLGFLNKNGYLTNKEKVFLSDITPYIAFSSNCIVHDIKAKNPVPANVSEIAKLIGISRQNTSLAINSLVKKGLLFKGDSGVEGNNAKAYAVFVNPHIIYAGDKDSVNEALQVMFYKAMKMKILKDLPDKLF
;
A
#
# COMPACT_ATOMS: atom_id res chain seq x y z
N MET A 1 4.29 14.41 -0.85
CA MET A 1 4.38 13.00 -1.31
C MET A 1 5.49 12.74 -2.34
N GLN A 2 5.61 13.49 -3.45
CA GLN A 2 6.71 13.28 -4.41
C GLN A 2 8.10 13.37 -3.76
N GLU A 3 8.26 14.28 -2.80
CA GLU A 3 9.50 14.43 -2.01
C GLU A 3 9.85 13.17 -1.20
N ASN A 4 8.87 12.51 -0.59
CA ASN A 4 9.07 11.27 0.16
C ASN A 4 9.55 10.14 -0.75
N LEU A 5 8.92 9.97 -1.92
CA LEU A 5 9.36 8.97 -2.89
C LEU A 5 10.79 9.27 -3.39
N GLY A 6 11.09 10.55 -3.63
CA GLY A 6 12.43 11.03 -3.96
C GLY A 6 13.45 10.70 -2.86
N PHE A 7 13.11 10.94 -1.60
CA PHE A 7 13.95 10.61 -0.44
C PHE A 7 14.22 9.11 -0.35
N LEU A 8 13.19 8.25 -0.47
CA LEU A 8 13.35 6.79 -0.45
C LEU A 8 14.24 6.30 -1.60
N ASN A 9 14.09 6.88 -2.78
CA ASN A 9 14.89 6.54 -3.95
C ASN A 9 16.36 6.93 -3.78
N LYS A 10 16.64 8.14 -3.30
CA LYS A 10 18.01 8.63 -3.03
C LYS A 10 18.73 7.79 -1.99
N ASN A 11 18.00 7.26 -1.00
CA ASN A 11 18.54 6.39 0.04
C ASN A 11 18.59 4.90 -0.34
N GLY A 12 18.28 4.55 -1.59
CA GLY A 12 18.31 3.15 -2.06
C GLY A 12 17.30 2.24 -1.35
N TYR A 13 16.26 2.80 -0.74
CA TYR A 13 15.29 2.04 0.05
C TYR A 13 14.37 1.18 -0.83
N LEU A 14 14.19 1.57 -2.10
CA LEU A 14 13.36 0.88 -3.09
C LEU A 14 14.22 0.29 -4.22
N THR A 15 13.99 -0.98 -4.51
CA THR A 15 14.50 -1.64 -5.73
C THR A 15 13.68 -1.21 -6.94
N ASN A 16 14.21 -1.40 -8.16
CA ASN A 16 13.47 -1.06 -9.38
C ASN A 16 12.15 -1.85 -9.51
N LYS A 17 12.14 -3.13 -9.12
CA LYS A 17 10.92 -3.96 -9.13
C LYS A 17 9.84 -3.42 -8.19
N GLU A 18 10.24 -2.93 -7.01
CA GLU A 18 9.30 -2.33 -6.05
C GLU A 18 8.76 -0.98 -6.54
N LYS A 19 9.58 -0.17 -7.21
CA LYS A 19 9.13 1.10 -7.81
C LYS A 19 8.08 0.85 -8.89
N VAL A 20 8.35 -0.11 -9.78
CA VAL A 20 7.40 -0.54 -10.82
C VAL A 20 6.12 -1.06 -10.16
N PHE A 21 6.23 -1.96 -9.18
CA PHE A 21 5.07 -2.48 -8.46
C PHE A 21 4.20 -1.37 -7.84
N LEU A 22 4.81 -0.41 -7.13
CA LEU A 22 4.10 0.73 -6.54
C LEU A 22 3.39 1.59 -7.60
N SER A 23 4.04 1.80 -8.75
CA SER A 23 3.44 2.51 -9.89
C SER A 23 2.23 1.75 -10.43
N ASP A 24 2.36 0.43 -10.67
CA ASP A 24 1.32 -0.39 -11.28
C ASP A 24 0.08 -0.55 -10.40
N ILE A 25 0.24 -0.57 -9.07
CA ILE A 25 -0.91 -0.63 -8.14
C ILE A 25 -1.62 0.71 -7.96
N THR A 26 -0.99 1.84 -8.32
CA THR A 26 -1.51 3.19 -8.04
C THR A 26 -2.95 3.43 -8.53
N PRO A 27 -3.35 2.98 -9.74
CA PRO A 27 -4.72 3.16 -10.23
C PRO A 27 -5.79 2.39 -9.43
N TYR A 28 -5.37 1.48 -8.55
CA TYR A 28 -6.25 0.58 -7.79
C TYR A 28 -6.32 0.92 -6.31
N ILE A 29 -5.78 2.07 -5.89
CA ILE A 29 -5.80 2.52 -4.49
C ILE A 29 -7.10 3.29 -4.24
N ALA A 30 -7.95 2.74 -3.37
CA ALA A 30 -9.23 3.34 -3.00
C ALA A 30 -9.07 4.66 -2.25
N PHE A 31 -9.97 5.59 -2.51
CA PHE A 31 -9.99 6.90 -1.85
C PHE A 31 -10.22 6.75 -0.34
N SER A 32 -9.54 7.58 0.46
CA SER A 32 -9.53 7.64 1.93
C SER A 32 -8.96 6.41 2.63
N SER A 33 -9.44 5.19 2.33
CA SER A 33 -8.97 3.95 2.96
C SER A 33 -7.59 3.52 2.51
N ASN A 34 -7.12 4.01 1.35
CA ASN A 34 -5.83 3.69 0.75
C ASN A 34 -5.58 2.17 0.59
N CYS A 35 -6.67 1.40 0.49
CA CYS A 35 -6.67 -0.04 0.26
C CYS A 35 -6.57 -0.33 -1.25
N ILE A 36 -5.89 -1.41 -1.64
CA ILE A 36 -5.88 -1.88 -3.02
C ILE A 36 -7.18 -2.65 -3.29
N VAL A 37 -7.95 -2.20 -4.28
CA VAL A 37 -9.30 -2.71 -4.58
C VAL A 37 -9.45 -3.07 -6.06
N HIS A 38 -10.50 -3.83 -6.37
CA HIS A 38 -10.81 -4.19 -7.75
C HIS A 38 -11.24 -3.00 -8.61
N ASP A 39 -12.06 -2.11 -8.03
CA ASP A 39 -12.62 -0.95 -8.71
C ASP A 39 -12.74 0.21 -7.71
N ILE A 40 -11.99 1.28 -7.98
CA ILE A 40 -11.98 2.50 -7.17
C ILE A 40 -13.28 3.32 -7.31
N LYS A 41 -14.10 3.05 -8.34
CA LYS A 41 -15.36 3.74 -8.62
C LYS A 41 -16.58 3.04 -8.01
N ALA A 42 -16.40 1.82 -7.50
CA ALA A 42 -17.48 1.08 -6.87
C ALA A 42 -17.99 1.80 -5.61
N LYS A 43 -19.30 1.80 -5.38
CA LYS A 43 -19.91 2.39 -4.17
C LYS A 43 -19.33 1.78 -2.89
N ASN A 44 -19.09 0.47 -2.92
CA ASN A 44 -18.45 -0.29 -1.85
C ASN A 44 -17.24 -1.03 -2.47
N PRO A 45 -16.05 -0.43 -2.48
CA PRO A 45 -14.86 -1.05 -3.04
C PRO A 45 -14.50 -2.34 -2.32
N VAL A 46 -14.31 -3.43 -3.07
CA VAL A 46 -13.92 -4.73 -2.54
C VAL A 46 -12.39 -4.83 -2.53
N PRO A 47 -11.76 -5.14 -1.37
CA PRO A 47 -10.31 -5.35 -1.30
C PRO A 47 -9.85 -6.46 -2.23
N ALA A 48 -8.77 -6.20 -2.98
CA ALA A 48 -8.15 -7.20 -3.83
C ALA A 48 -7.10 -7.99 -3.02
N ASN A 49 -7.19 -9.32 -3.05
CA ASN A 49 -6.17 -10.20 -2.49
C ASN A 49 -4.94 -10.32 -3.42
N VAL A 50 -3.89 -11.00 -2.95
CA VAL A 50 -2.62 -11.15 -3.71
C VAL A 50 -2.83 -11.73 -5.11
N SER A 51 -3.73 -12.70 -5.28
CA SER A 51 -4.00 -13.31 -6.59
C SER A 51 -4.73 -12.36 -7.53
N GLU A 52 -5.57 -11.49 -6.98
CA GLU A 52 -6.34 -10.51 -7.74
C GLU A 52 -5.48 -9.31 -8.11
N ILE A 53 -4.65 -8.81 -7.18
CA ILE A 53 -3.64 -7.78 -7.46
C ILE A 53 -2.73 -8.24 -8.61
N ALA A 54 -2.28 -9.50 -8.58
CA ALA A 54 -1.45 -10.07 -9.64
C ALA A 54 -2.13 -10.00 -11.02
N LYS A 55 -3.44 -10.27 -11.08
CA LYS A 55 -4.24 -10.15 -12.31
C LYS A 55 -4.40 -8.69 -12.75
N LEU A 56 -4.66 -7.78 -11.81
CA LEU A 56 -4.86 -6.34 -12.09
C LEU A 56 -3.63 -5.68 -12.72
N ILE A 57 -2.43 -6.07 -12.28
CA ILE A 57 -1.16 -5.50 -12.76
C ILE A 57 -0.42 -6.39 -13.78
N GLY A 58 -0.99 -7.54 -14.15
CA GLY A 58 -0.45 -8.40 -15.20
C GLY A 58 0.87 -9.12 -14.87
N ILE A 59 1.14 -9.45 -13.60
CA ILE A 59 2.35 -10.19 -13.19
C ILE A 59 2.00 -11.49 -12.46
N SER A 60 2.98 -12.37 -12.26
CA SER A 60 2.74 -13.65 -11.57
C SER A 60 2.34 -13.44 -10.10
N ARG A 61 1.48 -14.33 -9.58
CA ARG A 61 1.10 -14.34 -8.16
C ARG A 61 2.32 -14.43 -7.23
N GLN A 62 3.34 -15.21 -7.63
CA GLN A 62 4.58 -15.33 -6.87
C GLN A 62 5.33 -13.99 -6.79
N ASN A 63 5.52 -13.30 -7.91
CA ASN A 63 6.19 -12.00 -7.94
C ASN A 63 5.41 -10.94 -7.16
N THR A 64 4.08 -10.96 -7.26
CA THR A 64 3.18 -10.09 -6.48
C THR A 64 3.36 -10.33 -4.99
N SER A 65 3.34 -11.60 -4.54
CA SER A 65 3.56 -11.96 -3.14
C SER A 65 4.93 -11.51 -2.63
N LEU A 66 5.99 -11.71 -3.42
CA LEU A 66 7.34 -11.27 -3.08
C LEU A 66 7.43 -9.75 -2.94
N ALA A 67 6.85 -9.00 -3.88
CA ALA A 67 6.81 -7.53 -3.83
C ALA A 67 6.06 -7.03 -2.59
N ILE A 68 4.84 -7.55 -2.36
CA ILE A 68 4.02 -7.17 -1.20
C ILE A 68 4.77 -7.45 0.10
N ASN A 69 5.31 -8.65 0.27
CA ASN A 69 6.02 -9.02 1.51
C ASN A 69 7.27 -8.16 1.75
N SER A 70 8.02 -7.84 0.69
CA SER A 70 9.17 -6.93 0.77
C SER A 70 8.74 -5.53 1.22
N LEU A 71 7.70 -4.97 0.60
CA LEU A 71 7.18 -3.64 0.91
C LEU A 71 6.53 -3.57 2.30
N VAL A 72 5.88 -4.65 2.77
CA VAL A 72 5.39 -4.78 4.14
C VAL A 72 6.55 -4.75 5.13
N LYS A 73 7.61 -5.52 4.88
CA LYS A 73 8.82 -5.51 5.72
C LYS A 73 9.47 -4.12 5.77
N LYS A 74 9.30 -3.32 4.72
CA LYS A 74 9.76 -1.93 4.62
C LYS A 74 8.78 -0.90 5.19
N GLY A 75 7.63 -1.32 5.72
CA GLY A 75 6.62 -0.41 6.27
C GLY A 75 5.89 0.44 5.23
N LEU A 76 5.99 0.09 3.94
CA LEU A 76 5.37 0.82 2.83
C LEU A 76 3.98 0.26 2.48
N LEU A 77 3.73 -1.00 2.83
CA LEU A 77 2.42 -1.64 2.74
C LEU A 77 2.05 -2.26 4.09
N PHE A 78 0.76 -2.47 4.30
CA PHE A 78 0.22 -3.24 5.42
C PHE A 78 -0.70 -4.34 4.90
N LYS A 79 -0.68 -5.52 5.53
CA LYS A 79 -1.62 -6.61 5.26
C LYS A 79 -2.52 -6.78 6.49
N GLY A 80 -3.81 -6.51 6.32
CA GLY A 80 -4.84 -6.75 7.34
C GLY A 80 -5.74 -7.91 6.93
N ASP A 81 -6.37 -8.57 7.89
CA ASP A 81 -7.46 -9.50 7.58
C ASP A 81 -8.62 -8.72 6.95
N SER A 82 -9.13 -9.18 5.81
CA SER A 82 -10.21 -8.49 5.09
C SER A 82 -11.60 -8.74 5.68
N GLY A 83 -11.74 -9.72 6.57
CA GLY A 83 -13.04 -10.09 7.18
C GLY A 83 -14.07 -10.62 6.17
N VAL A 84 -13.72 -10.85 4.91
CA VAL A 84 -14.64 -11.38 3.89
C VAL A 84 -14.85 -12.87 4.14
N GLU A 85 -16.00 -13.22 4.73
CA GLU A 85 -16.44 -14.61 4.87
C GLU A 85 -16.87 -15.19 3.51
N GLY A 86 -16.48 -16.45 3.23
CA GLY A 86 -16.94 -17.19 2.05
C GLY A 86 -15.87 -17.57 1.02
N ASN A 87 -14.61 -17.18 1.20
CA ASN A 87 -13.50 -17.65 0.35
C ASN A 87 -12.45 -18.37 1.20
N ASN A 88 -12.24 -19.67 0.92
CA ASN A 88 -11.44 -20.64 1.69
C ASN A 88 -9.91 -20.39 1.75
N ALA A 89 -9.45 -19.15 1.73
CA ALA A 89 -8.06 -18.81 2.01
C ALA A 89 -7.99 -17.38 2.54
N LYS A 90 -7.70 -17.21 3.84
CA LYS A 90 -7.20 -15.99 4.50
C LYS A 90 -7.11 -14.78 3.55
N ALA A 91 -8.24 -14.15 3.27
CA ALA A 91 -8.30 -13.04 2.35
C ALA A 91 -7.70 -11.84 3.09
N TYR A 92 -6.49 -11.44 2.72
CA TYR A 92 -5.83 -10.27 3.28
C TYR A 92 -6.11 -9.07 2.40
N ALA A 93 -6.53 -7.96 3.01
CA ALA A 93 -6.56 -6.66 2.38
C ALA A 93 -5.17 -6.02 2.45
N VAL A 94 -4.76 -5.37 1.36
CA VAL A 94 -3.46 -4.69 1.26
C VAL A 94 -3.68 -3.19 1.28
N PHE A 95 -3.06 -2.51 2.22
CA PHE A 95 -3.14 -1.05 2.39
C PHE A 95 -1.81 -0.42 2.06
N VAL A 96 -1.84 0.76 1.45
CA VAL A 96 -0.64 1.52 1.09
C VAL A 96 -0.36 2.58 2.15
N ASN A 97 0.90 2.74 2.53
CA ASN A 97 1.29 3.77 3.48
C ASN A 97 1.01 5.16 2.87
N PRO A 98 0.15 5.99 3.50
CA PRO A 98 -0.28 7.28 2.94
C PRO A 98 0.87 8.29 2.85
N HIS A 99 1.97 8.12 3.58
CA HIS A 99 3.15 8.96 3.43
C HIS A 99 3.89 8.72 2.10
N ILE A 100 3.58 7.66 1.36
CA ILE A 100 4.25 7.31 0.10
C ILE A 100 3.35 7.61 -1.09
N ILE A 101 2.16 7.04 -1.09
CA ILE A 101 1.11 7.26 -2.08
C ILE A 101 -0.19 7.42 -1.31
N TYR A 102 -0.91 8.51 -1.58
CA TYR A 102 -2.19 8.75 -0.92
C TYR A 102 -3.26 9.17 -1.92
N ALA A 103 -4.35 8.40 -1.93
CA ALA A 103 -5.58 8.76 -2.62
C ALA A 103 -6.57 9.30 -1.56
N GLY A 104 -6.53 10.60 -1.29
CA GLY A 104 -7.34 11.19 -0.23
C GLY A 104 -7.07 12.67 0.00
N ASP A 105 -7.80 13.25 0.94
CA ASP A 105 -7.53 14.58 1.46
C ASP A 105 -6.43 14.52 2.52
N LYS A 106 -5.31 15.19 2.24
CA LYS A 106 -4.11 15.16 3.10
C LYS A 106 -4.35 15.78 4.46
N ASP A 107 -5.32 16.68 4.57
CA ASP A 107 -5.68 17.33 5.83
C ASP A 107 -6.65 16.47 6.65
N SER A 108 -7.12 15.34 6.08
CA SER A 108 -8.09 14.43 6.70
C SER A 108 -7.73 12.96 6.45
N VAL A 109 -6.54 12.55 6.90
CA VAL A 109 -6.11 11.15 6.80
C VAL A 109 -6.92 10.27 7.74
N ASN A 110 -7.52 9.21 7.19
CA ASN A 110 -8.29 8.21 7.93
C ASN A 110 -7.53 7.69 9.17
N GLU A 111 -8.13 7.78 10.35
CA GLU A 111 -7.51 7.39 11.64
C GLU A 111 -7.03 5.93 11.65
N ALA A 112 -7.74 5.01 11.01
CA ALA A 112 -7.33 3.62 10.93
C ALA A 112 -6.01 3.47 10.16
N LEU A 113 -5.79 4.25 9.10
CA LEU A 113 -4.50 4.28 8.40
C LEU A 113 -3.38 4.81 9.29
N GLN A 114 -3.66 5.84 10.09
CA GLN A 114 -2.68 6.39 11.02
C GLN A 114 -2.23 5.31 12.02
N VAL A 115 -3.20 4.60 12.60
CA VAL A 115 -2.94 3.49 13.54
C VAL A 115 -2.17 2.36 12.85
N MET A 116 -2.56 1.96 11.64
CA MET A 116 -1.89 0.89 10.87
C MET A 116 -0.42 1.20 10.61
N PHE A 117 -0.08 2.45 10.26
CA PHE A 117 1.27 2.84 9.86
C PHE A 117 2.09 3.54 10.95
N TYR A 118 1.52 3.82 12.12
CA TYR A 118 2.21 4.48 13.23
C TYR A 118 3.55 3.84 13.59
N LYS A 119 3.61 2.50 13.67
CA LYS A 119 4.86 1.78 13.95
C LYS A 119 5.84 1.84 12.78
N ALA A 120 5.35 1.77 11.55
CA ALA A 120 6.18 1.86 10.36
C ALA A 120 6.91 3.22 10.30
N MET A 121 6.22 4.30 10.66
CA MET A 121 6.80 5.65 10.68
C MET A 121 7.88 5.88 11.74
N LYS A 122 8.13 4.92 12.64
CA LYS A 122 9.27 4.95 13.58
C LYS A 122 10.50 4.20 13.07
N MET A 123 10.41 3.52 11.92
CA MET A 123 11.52 2.77 11.34
C MET A 123 12.64 3.71 10.86
N LYS A 124 13.89 3.20 10.84
CA LYS A 124 15.11 4.00 10.60
C LYS A 124 15.03 4.96 9.42
N ILE A 125 14.50 4.53 8.28
CA ILE A 125 14.38 5.38 7.08
C ILE A 125 13.07 6.18 7.07
N LEU A 126 11.96 5.61 7.52
CA LEU A 126 10.63 6.25 7.42
C LEU A 126 10.44 7.39 8.42
N LYS A 127 11.11 7.35 9.57
CA LYS A 127 11.08 8.43 10.56
C LYS A 127 11.70 9.74 10.05
N ASP A 128 12.52 9.66 9.00
CA ASP A 128 13.25 10.79 8.42
C ASP A 128 12.60 11.27 7.11
N LEU A 129 11.38 10.81 6.78
CA LEU A 129 10.63 11.30 5.63
C LEU A 129 10.39 12.82 5.74
N PRO A 130 10.62 13.60 4.66
CA PRO A 130 10.51 15.05 4.68
C PRO A 130 9.09 15.57 4.87
N ASP A 131 8.08 14.83 4.39
CA ASP A 131 6.66 15.22 4.42
C ASP A 131 5.86 14.19 5.22
N LYS A 132 5.24 14.58 6.33
CA LYS A 132 4.49 13.69 7.22
C LYS A 132 3.05 14.15 7.36
N LEU A 133 2.13 13.25 7.05
CA LEU A 133 0.69 13.45 7.23
C LEU A 133 0.22 13.31 8.68
N PHE A 134 1.00 12.64 9.53
CA PHE A 134 0.77 12.42 10.96
C PHE A 134 2.08 11.97 11.64
#